data_AF-A0A7S3X336-F1
#
_entry.id   AF-A0A7S3X336-F1
#
_cell.length_a   1.000
_cell.length_b   1.000
_cell.length_c   1.000
_cell.angle_alpha   90.00
_cell.angle_beta   90.00
_cell.angle_gamma   90.00
#
_symmetry.space_group_name_H-M   'P 1'
#
loop_
_entity.id
_entity.type
_entity.pdbx_description
1 polymer ?
#
loop_
_entity_poly.entity_id
_entity_poly.type
_entity_poly.pdbx_seq_one_letter_code
_entity_poly.pdbx_strand_id
1 'polypeptide(L)'
;STQARYFLSNQTQVSNLLTDLASISGSTDPSFEHGAATSALGESRLPNAMDRAQLIRIQARLAKCLTPAFCLDFDGTLTPIVDDPDSARLPPGVDRLLQLLSDRHPTAIVS
;
A
#
# COMPACT_ATOMS: atom_id res chain seq x y z
N SER A 1 24.88 -8.81 -12.64
CA SER A 1 25.56 -8.26 -11.45
C SER A 1 25.13 -6.82 -11.30
N THR A 2 24.18 -6.54 -10.41
CA THR A 2 23.73 -5.16 -10.13
C THR A 2 23.47 -5.07 -8.64
N GLN A 3 24.45 -4.57 -7.89
CA GLN A 3 24.27 -4.18 -6.50
C GLN A 3 23.38 -2.95 -6.45
N ALA A 4 22.13 -3.10 -6.01
CA ALA A 4 21.30 -1.96 -5.60
C ALA A 4 21.31 -1.88 -4.07
N ARG A 5 22.36 -1.27 -3.52
CA ARG A 5 22.41 -0.89 -2.11
C ARG A 5 21.49 0.31 -1.90
N TYR A 6 20.28 0.09 -1.42
CA TYR A 6 19.43 1.16 -0.89
C TYR A 6 19.03 0.81 0.55
N PHE A 7 19.99 0.93 1.46
CA PHE A 7 19.71 1.00 2.89
C PHE A 7 19.18 2.40 3.20
N LEU A 8 17.89 2.51 3.52
CA LEU A 8 17.38 3.72 4.18
C LEU A 8 17.93 3.70 5.61
N SER A 9 18.96 4.50 5.84
CA SER A 9 19.84 4.36 7.00
C SER A 9 19.35 5.15 8.21
N ASN A 10 18.26 5.93 8.05
CA ASN A 10 17.70 6.73 9.13
C ASN A 10 16.17 6.88 9.05
N GLN A 11 15.58 7.18 10.20
CA GLN A 11 14.13 7.32 10.40
C GLN A 11 13.51 8.45 9.58
N THR A 12 14.29 9.50 9.26
CA THR A 12 13.85 10.64 8.44
C THR A 12 13.58 10.22 7.00
N GLN A 13 14.42 9.36 6.42
CA GLN A 13 14.23 8.88 5.06
C GLN A 13 12.99 7.98 4.92
N VAL A 14 12.71 7.17 5.93
CA VAL A 14 11.47 6.35 5.98
C VAL A 14 10.25 7.25 6.10
N SER A 15 10.30 8.28 6.95
CA SER A 15 9.22 9.24 7.11
C SER A 15 8.93 10.01 5.82
N ASN A 16 9.97 10.42 5.08
CA ASN A 16 9.80 11.14 3.83
C ASN A 16 9.18 10.26 2.75
N LEU A 17 9.60 8.99 2.65
CA LEU A 17 8.99 8.04 1.71
C LEU A 17 7.51 7.80 2.01
N LEU A 18 7.14 7.70 3.30
CA LEU A 18 5.74 7.54 3.72
C LEU A 18 4.91 8.80 3.41
N THR A 19 5.50 9.99 3.57
CA THR A 19 4.87 11.26 3.18
C THR A 19 4.69 11.34 1.67
N ASP A 20 5.71 10.97 0.89
CA ASP A 20 5.66 10.99 -0.58
C ASP A 20 4.61 10.01 -1.13
N LEU A 21 4.50 8.82 -0.54
CA LEU A 21 3.44 7.87 -0.87
C LEU A 21 2.04 8.42 -0.54
N ALA A 22 1.91 9.16 0.55
CA ALA A 22 0.64 9.79 0.93
C ALA A 22 0.25 10.96 0.02
N SER A 23 1.22 11.68 -0.57
CA SER A 23 0.97 12.79 -1.50
C SER A 23 0.71 12.34 -2.94
N ILE A 24 1.16 11.15 -3.35
CA ILE A 24 0.82 10.56 -4.67
C ILE A 24 -0.68 10.24 -4.78
N SER A 25 -1.39 10.02 -3.67
CA SER A 25 -2.85 9.88 -3.66
C SER A 25 -3.62 11.19 -3.95
N GLY A 26 -2.93 12.33 -4.15
CA GLY A 26 -3.54 13.65 -4.26
C GLY A 26 -3.62 14.30 -5.64
N SER A 27 -3.08 13.70 -6.71
CA SER A 27 -3.09 14.32 -8.06
C SER A 27 -4.09 13.65 -9.00
N THR A 28 -5.35 14.11 -8.96
CA THR A 28 -6.36 13.78 -9.96
C THR A 28 -6.34 14.83 -11.08
N ASP A 29 -5.87 14.45 -12.26
CA ASP A 29 -6.05 15.26 -13.49
C ASP A 29 -7.55 15.29 -13.87
N PRO A 30 -8.16 16.45 -14.16
CA PRO A 30 -9.59 16.55 -14.44
C PRO A 30 -9.82 16.52 -15.95
N SER A 31 -9.98 15.34 -16.55
CA SER A 31 -10.45 15.22 -17.95
C SER A 31 -11.10 13.86 -18.24
N PHE A 32 -12.09 13.46 -17.43
CA PHE A 32 -13.04 12.42 -17.84
C PHE A 32 -14.44 12.82 -17.37
N GLU A 33 -15.20 13.45 -18.27
CA GLU A 33 -16.64 13.57 -18.12
C GLU A 33 -17.33 12.31 -18.63
N HIS A 34 -18.04 11.62 -17.75
CA HIS A 34 -19.37 11.05 -17.99
C HIS A 34 -20.10 10.99 -16.64
N GLY A 35 -21.22 11.71 -16.54
CA GLY A 35 -22.09 11.75 -15.35
C GLY A 35 -22.69 10.38 -15.01
N ALA A 36 -23.25 10.15 -13.83
CA ALA A 36 -23.81 11.09 -12.87
C ALA A 36 -23.86 10.48 -11.45
N ALA A 37 -24.09 11.37 -10.48
CA ALA A 37 -24.47 11.13 -9.08
C ALA A 37 -23.32 10.93 -8.07
N THR A 38 -22.70 12.06 -7.73
CA THR A 38 -22.77 12.64 -6.37
C THR A 38 -23.00 11.66 -5.20
N SER A 39 -21.92 11.24 -4.56
CA SER A 39 -21.90 11.03 -3.10
C SER A 39 -20.52 11.40 -2.52
N ALA A 40 -20.05 12.59 -2.88
CA ALA A 40 -18.98 13.26 -2.16
C ALA A 40 -19.59 13.87 -0.88
N LEU A 41 -19.78 13.05 0.16
CA LEU A 41 -19.99 13.37 1.60
C LEU A 41 -20.55 12.11 2.31
N GLY A 42 -19.73 11.09 2.59
CA GLY A 42 -20.21 9.97 3.43
C GLY A 42 -19.58 8.60 3.29
N GLU A 43 -18.49 8.41 2.54
CA GLU A 43 -17.70 7.18 2.72
C GLU A 43 -16.95 7.28 4.04
N SER A 44 -17.64 6.86 5.11
CA SER A 44 -17.03 6.51 6.39
C SER A 44 -15.76 5.73 6.06
N ARG A 45 -14.59 6.34 6.29
CA ARG A 45 -13.28 5.67 6.11
C ARG A 45 -13.44 4.32 6.78
N LEU A 46 -13.49 3.26 5.97
CA LEU A 46 -13.71 1.92 6.49
C LEU A 46 -12.68 1.72 7.61
N PRO A 47 -13.11 1.24 8.80
CA PRO A 47 -12.20 1.07 9.91
C PRO A 47 -11.04 0.20 9.43
N ASN A 48 -9.82 0.65 9.71
CA ASN A 48 -8.64 -0.16 9.41
C ASN A 48 -8.85 -1.55 10.02
N ALA A 49 -8.53 -2.61 9.27
CA ALA A 49 -8.66 -3.99 9.74
C ALA A 49 -7.87 -4.25 11.04
N MET A 50 -6.88 -3.41 11.32
CA MET A 50 -6.06 -3.44 12.53
C MET A 50 -6.26 -2.17 13.36
N ASP A 51 -6.35 -2.34 14.68
CA ASP A 51 -6.32 -1.20 15.60
C ASP A 51 -4.93 -0.54 15.63
N ARG A 52 -4.89 0.71 16.11
CA ARG A 52 -3.65 1.50 16.17
C ARG A 52 -2.57 0.88 17.06
N ALA A 53 -2.95 0.19 18.13
CA ALA A 53 -2.00 -0.44 19.04
C ALA A 53 -1.30 -1.63 18.36
N GLN A 54 -2.01 -2.40 17.55
CA GLN A 54 -1.41 -3.47 16.73
C GLN A 54 -0.43 -2.91 15.71
N LEU A 55 -0.77 -1.79 15.04
CA LEU A 55 0.13 -1.15 14.08
C LEU A 55 1.45 -0.70 14.74
N ILE A 56 1.37 -0.08 15.93
CA ILE A 56 2.56 0.30 16.70
C ILE A 56 3.41 -0.93 17.05
N ARG A 57 2.77 -2.04 17.45
CA ARG A 57 3.47 -3.29 17.77
C ARG A 57 4.16 -3.89 16.55
N ILE A 58 3.50 -3.92 15.40
CA ILE A 58 4.09 -4.41 14.14
C ILE A 58 5.28 -3.54 13.74
N GLN A 59 5.12 -2.22 13.77
CA GLN A 59 6.21 -1.28 13.47
C GLN A 59 7.42 -1.51 14.38
N ALA A 60 7.21 -1.66 15.69
CA ALA A 60 8.28 -1.92 16.64
C ALA A 60 9.00 -3.27 16.39
N ARG A 61 8.28 -4.28 15.89
CA ARG A 61 8.88 -5.58 15.51
C ARG A 61 9.64 -5.48 14.20
N LEU A 62 9.09 -4.80 13.19
CA LEU A 62 9.75 -4.57 11.91
C LEU A 62 11.06 -3.78 12.09
N ALA A 63 11.08 -2.76 12.95
CA ALA A 63 12.28 -1.97 13.25
C ALA A 63 13.42 -2.78 13.88
N LYS A 64 13.12 -3.92 14.50
CA LYS A 64 14.10 -4.83 15.12
C LYS A 64 14.35 -6.09 14.29
N CYS A 65 13.61 -6.27 13.19
CA CYS A 65 13.72 -7.44 12.34
C CYS A 65 14.73 -7.17 11.23
N LEU A 66 15.74 -8.04 11.10
CA LEU A 66 16.75 -7.90 10.04
C LEU A 66 16.17 -8.20 8.66
N THR A 67 15.25 -9.18 8.56
CA THR A 67 14.72 -9.66 7.28
C THR A 67 13.25 -10.10 7.43
N PRO A 68 12.28 -9.16 7.38
CA PRO A 68 10.87 -9.54 7.37
C PRO A 68 10.51 -10.25 6.06
N ALA A 69 9.54 -11.17 6.15
CA ALA A 69 8.88 -11.76 4.99
C ALA A 69 7.41 -11.29 4.98
N PHE A 70 6.92 -10.93 3.80
CA PHE A 70 5.56 -10.45 3.58
C PHE A 70 4.74 -11.51 2.84
N CYS A 71 3.66 -11.97 3.46
CA CYS A 71 2.66 -12.82 2.83
C CYS A 71 1.38 -11.99 2.74
N LEU A 72 0.96 -11.65 1.52
CA LEU A 72 -0.14 -10.73 1.26
C LEU A 72 -1.29 -11.49 0.62
N ASP A 73 -2.48 -11.32 1.17
CA ASP A 73 -3.72 -11.72 0.52
C ASP A 73 -4.00 -10.80 -0.69
N PHE A 74 -4.75 -11.29 -1.68
CA PHE A 74 -5.06 -10.52 -2.89
C PHE A 74 -6.43 -9.83 -2.75
N ASP A 75 -7.52 -10.61 -2.72
CA ASP A 75 -8.88 -10.09 -2.79
C ASP A 75 -9.32 -9.41 -1.49
N GLY A 76 -9.71 -8.14 -1.59
CA GLY A 76 -10.08 -7.33 -0.43
C GLY A 76 -8.90 -6.84 0.41
N THR A 77 -7.66 -7.19 0.03
CA THR A 77 -6.43 -6.71 0.65
C THR A 77 -5.63 -5.82 -0.31
N LEU A 78 -5.17 -6.38 -1.43
CA LEU A 78 -4.45 -5.65 -2.47
C LEU A 78 -5.38 -5.09 -3.56
N THR A 79 -6.53 -5.75 -3.77
CA THR A 79 -7.60 -5.29 -4.65
C THR A 79 -8.84 -4.93 -3.83
N PRO A 80 -9.67 -3.99 -4.30
CA PRO A 80 -10.99 -3.76 -3.70
C PRO A 80 -11.85 -5.02 -3.78
N ILE A 81 -12.73 -5.23 -2.79
CA ILE A 81 -13.77 -6.26 -2.88
C ILE A 81 -14.76 -5.83 -3.97
N VAL A 82 -14.96 -6.67 -4.98
CA VAL A 82 -15.82 -6.43 -6.15
C VAL A 82 -16.78 -7.59 -6.35
N ASP A 83 -17.94 -7.32 -6.98
CA ASP A 83 -18.97 -8.34 -7.25
C ASP A 83 -18.54 -9.35 -8.32
N ASP A 84 -17.77 -8.90 -9.32
CA ASP A 84 -17.21 -9.75 -10.37
C ASP A 84 -15.71 -10.01 -10.10
N PRO A 85 -15.30 -11.25 -9.75
CA PRO A 85 -13.91 -11.58 -9.46
C PRO A 85 -12.95 -11.26 -10.61
N ASP A 86 -13.39 -11.42 -11.87
CA ASP A 86 -12.56 -11.16 -13.04
C ASP A 86 -12.29 -9.66 -13.24
N SER A 87 -12.98 -8.79 -12.49
CA SER A 87 -12.80 -7.34 -12.48
C SER A 87 -11.82 -6.84 -11.39
N ALA A 88 -11.35 -7.72 -10.50
CA ALA A 88 -10.42 -7.33 -9.42
C ALA A 88 -9.09 -6.83 -10.01
N ARG A 89 -8.77 -5.55 -9.78
CA ARG A 89 -7.53 -4.92 -10.28
C ARG A 89 -6.81 -4.21 -9.15
N LEU A 90 -5.48 -4.20 -9.25
CA LEU A 90 -4.64 -3.41 -8.35
C LEU A 90 -4.97 -1.92 -8.53
N PRO A 91 -5.17 -1.18 -7.44
CA PRO A 91 -5.25 0.27 -7.49
C PRO A 91 -3.96 0.89 -8.07
N PRO A 92 -4.04 2.08 -8.69
CA PRO A 92 -2.88 2.75 -9.25
C PRO A 92 -1.73 2.89 -8.23
N GLY A 93 -0.52 2.50 -8.63
CA GLY A 93 0.70 2.61 -7.81
C GLY A 93 0.97 1.46 -6.84
N VAL A 94 0.00 0.57 -6.61
CA VAL A 94 0.20 -0.62 -5.75
C VAL A 94 1.18 -1.60 -6.41
N ASP A 95 1.12 -1.75 -7.73
CA ASP A 95 2.08 -2.51 -8.53
C ASP A 95 3.53 -2.07 -8.28
N ARG A 96 3.77 -0.74 -8.30
CA ARG A 96 5.09 -0.17 -8.03
C ARG A 96 5.51 -0.40 -6.59
N LEU A 97 4.59 -0.31 -5.65
CA LEU A 97 4.85 -0.57 -4.23
C LEU A 97 5.24 -2.03 -3.99
N LEU A 98 4.50 -2.98 -4.59
CA LEU A 98 4.80 -4.41 -4.50
C LEU A 98 6.17 -4.73 -5.10
N GLN A 99 6.53 -4.11 -6.23
CA GLN A 99 7.87 -4.25 -6.80
C GLN A 99 8.94 -3.80 -5.80
N LEU A 100 8.82 -2.58 -5.25
CA LEU A 100 9.78 -2.05 -4.27
C LEU A 100 9.88 -2.89 -3.00
N LEU A 101 8.77 -3.50 -2.58
CA LEU A 101 8.73 -4.40 -1.43
C LEU A 101 9.47 -5.71 -1.75
N SER A 102 9.18 -6.33 -2.89
CA SER A 102 9.78 -7.59 -3.33
C SER A 102 11.27 -7.48 -3.63
N ASP A 103 11.73 -6.32 -4.09
CA ASP A 103 13.16 -6.05 -4.33
C ASP A 103 13.99 -6.06 -3.04
N ARG A 104 13.36 -5.83 -1.88
CA ARG A 104 14.04 -5.69 -0.57
C ARG A 104 13.77 -6.84 0.38
N HIS A 105 12.60 -7.47 0.27
CA HIS A 105 12.12 -8.45 1.23
C HIS A 105 11.44 -9.63 0.53
N PRO A 106 11.63 -10.86 1.04
CA PRO A 106 10.82 -12.00 0.60
C PRO A 106 9.34 -11.65 0.66
N THR A 107 8.68 -11.68 -0.50
CA THR A 107 7.29 -11.25 -0.65
C THR A 107 6.56 -12.28 -1.49
N ALA A 108 5.40 -12.73 -1.01
CA ALA A 108 4.52 -13.65 -1.72
C ALA A 108 3.08 -13.14 -1.66
N ILE A 109 2.37 -13.28 -2.77
CA ILE A 109 0.91 -13.19 -2.79
C ILE A 109 0.37 -14.59 -2.50
N VAL A 110 -0.52 -14.70 -1.52
CA VAL A 110 -1.14 -15.95 -1.07
C VAL A 110 -2.64 -15.75 -1.19
N SER A 111 -3.25 -16.38 -2.20
CA SER A 111 -4.66 -16.27 -2.55
C SER A 111 -5.28 -17.65 -2.71
#